data_AF-A0A940XWS0-F1
#
_entry.id   AF-A0A940XWS0-F1
#
_cell.length_a   1.000
_cell.length_b   1.000
_cell.length_c   1.000
_cell.angle_alpha   90.00
_cell.angle_beta   90.00
_cell.angle_gamma   90.00
#
_symmetry.space_group_name_H-M   'P 1'
#
loop_
_entity.id
_entity.type
_entity.pdbx_description
1 polymer ?
#
loop_
_entity_poly.entity_id
_entity_poly.type
_entity_poly.pdbx_seq_one_letter_code
_entity_poly.pdbx_strand_id
1 'polypeptide(L)'
;MSAIGKGLRRRGRLMAQAVSPPRRGLDAVPAPRDTEGSRAGDGYVAPRAPRLVDSPVFVLSCVRSGSTLLRVLLNSHSSIRAPHEMHLRTLHVHLSRDFTADAMRALELDKEELEHTLWDRVMHLELARSGKQIIVDKTPPNTLIWPRLHRCWPNARYIVLLRHPGAVVASLTDRRTDPDPEQIRAEVLDYGVRLDEARRTLDAHVMTYEDLTADPERTTRGLCDYLDVPWESAMLDYGKKDHGTFRPQLGDWSPTIRSGRIQPARPADPKVELPPQLDELAKAWGYPID
;
A
#
# COMPACT_ATOMS: atom_id res chain seq x y z
N MET A 1 -1.33 -34.23 -37.38
CA MET A 1 0.07 -33.73 -37.35
C MET A 1 0.98 -34.84 -36.82
N SER A 2 1.93 -35.32 -37.65
CA SER A 2 2.75 -36.52 -37.36
C SER A 2 3.72 -36.32 -36.18
N ALA A 3 4.02 -37.40 -35.45
CA ALA A 3 4.91 -37.41 -34.28
C ALA A 3 6.30 -36.81 -34.56
N ILE A 4 6.76 -36.90 -35.81
CA ILE A 4 8.03 -36.35 -36.28
C ILE A 4 8.02 -34.80 -36.24
N GLY A 5 6.88 -34.18 -36.56
CA GLY A 5 6.73 -32.71 -36.52
C GLY A 5 6.74 -32.14 -35.10
N LYS A 6 6.23 -32.89 -34.11
CA LYS A 6 6.33 -32.51 -32.69
C LYS A 6 7.76 -32.63 -32.18
N GLY A 7 8.49 -33.66 -32.62
CA GLY A 7 9.90 -33.88 -32.29
C GLY A 7 10.82 -32.76 -32.77
N LEU A 8 10.67 -32.33 -34.03
CA LEU A 8 11.47 -31.22 -34.58
C LEU A 8 11.17 -29.89 -33.91
N ARG A 9 9.90 -29.56 -33.64
CA ARG A 9 9.54 -28.32 -32.93
C ARG A 9 10.07 -28.29 -31.50
N ARG A 10 10.09 -29.43 -30.81
CA ARG A 10 10.66 -29.55 -29.46
C ARG A 10 12.17 -29.35 -29.46
N ARG A 11 12.90 -29.96 -30.42
CA ARG A 11 14.35 -29.75 -30.57
C ARG A 11 14.70 -28.30 -30.92
N GLY A 12 13.96 -27.68 -31.83
CA GLY A 12 14.16 -26.26 -32.18
C GLY A 12 13.96 -25.32 -30.98
N ARG A 13 12.93 -25.58 -30.16
CA ARG A 13 12.66 -24.79 -28.95
C ARG A 13 13.74 -24.97 -27.87
N LEU A 14 14.26 -26.19 -27.68
CA LEU A 14 15.32 -26.49 -26.72
C LEU A 14 16.67 -25.90 -27.14
N MET A 15 17.00 -25.92 -28.44
CA MET A 15 18.21 -25.27 -28.94
C MET A 15 18.13 -23.75 -28.79
N ALA A 16 16.98 -23.13 -29.11
CA ALA A 16 16.78 -21.69 -28.90
C ALA A 16 16.90 -21.28 -27.41
N GLN A 17 16.52 -22.14 -26.47
CA GLN A 17 16.72 -21.92 -25.04
C GLN A 17 18.19 -22.06 -24.60
N ALA A 18 18.97 -22.92 -25.25
CA ALA A 18 20.38 -23.15 -24.92
C ALA A 18 21.34 -22.04 -25.41
N VAL A 19 20.97 -21.29 -26.46
CA VAL A 19 21.76 -20.17 -26.99
C VAL A 19 21.21 -18.78 -26.63
N SER A 20 20.13 -18.71 -25.85
CA SER A 20 19.62 -17.43 -25.33
C SER A 20 20.40 -17.02 -24.07
N PRO A 21 20.84 -15.76 -23.93
CA PRO A 21 21.47 -15.28 -22.69
C PRO A 21 20.51 -15.46 -21.51
N PRO A 22 21.02 -15.69 -20.28
CA PRO A 22 20.21 -15.99 -19.12
C PRO A 22 19.22 -14.85 -18.84
N ARG A 23 17.95 -15.07 -19.19
CA ARG A 23 16.84 -14.21 -18.74
C ARG A 23 16.59 -14.55 -17.28
N ARG A 24 16.97 -13.66 -16.35
CA ARG A 24 16.48 -13.69 -14.97
C ARG A 24 14.96 -13.55 -15.01
N GLY A 25 14.24 -14.67 -14.94
CA GLY A 25 12.83 -14.67 -14.60
C GLY A 25 12.71 -14.25 -13.14
N LEU A 26 12.01 -13.14 -12.89
CA LEU A 26 11.69 -12.66 -11.54
C LEU A 26 10.58 -13.51 -10.87
N ASP A 27 10.08 -14.54 -11.56
CA ASP A 27 8.84 -15.24 -11.21
C ASP A 27 9.07 -16.70 -10.84
N ALA A 28 9.99 -16.98 -9.91
CA ALA A 28 10.09 -18.31 -9.33
C ALA A 28 10.47 -18.26 -7.84
N VAL A 29 9.47 -18.05 -7.00
CA VAL A 29 9.48 -18.56 -5.62
C VAL A 29 8.07 -19.08 -5.30
N PRO A 30 7.89 -20.36 -4.92
CA PRO A 30 6.62 -20.81 -4.35
C PRO A 30 6.43 -20.16 -2.98
N ALA A 31 5.25 -19.61 -2.72
CA ALA A 31 4.88 -19.11 -1.40
C ALA A 31 5.00 -20.24 -0.35
N PRO A 32 5.56 -19.97 0.85
CA PRO A 32 5.41 -20.89 1.98
C PRO A 32 3.93 -20.98 2.35
N ARG A 33 3.45 -22.21 2.55
CA ARG A 33 2.19 -22.47 3.25
C ARG A 33 2.36 -22.06 4.71
N ASP A 34 1.44 -21.24 5.20
CA ASP A 34 1.30 -20.96 6.62
C ASP A 34 1.06 -22.27 7.37
N THR A 35 1.99 -22.64 8.25
CA THR A 35 1.69 -23.56 9.35
C THR A 35 1.54 -22.71 10.61
N GLU A 36 0.35 -22.80 11.16
CA GLU A 36 -0.12 -22.33 12.46
C GLU A 36 0.98 -22.22 13.53
N GLY A 37 0.96 -21.12 14.29
CA GLY A 37 1.64 -21.05 15.58
C GLY A 37 2.68 -19.94 15.71
N SER A 38 2.29 -18.68 15.56
CA SER A 38 3.01 -17.58 16.22
C SER A 38 1.98 -16.63 16.81
N ARG A 39 1.71 -16.81 18.10
CA ARG A 39 0.97 -15.85 18.91
C ARG A 39 1.74 -14.53 18.86
N ALA A 40 1.05 -13.46 18.47
CA ALA A 40 1.54 -12.11 18.55
C ALA A 40 1.79 -11.71 20.01
N GLY A 41 3.02 -11.29 20.32
CA GLY A 41 3.47 -10.79 21.61
C GLY A 41 4.84 -11.36 22.00
N ASP A 42 5.87 -10.51 22.08
CA ASP A 42 7.21 -10.76 22.63
C ASP A 42 8.24 -11.62 21.86
N GLY A 43 8.36 -11.41 20.54
CA GLY A 43 9.42 -12.05 19.71
C GLY A 43 10.51 -11.13 19.15
N TYR A 44 10.40 -9.80 19.34
CA TYR A 44 11.39 -8.83 18.87
C TYR A 44 12.35 -8.52 20.02
N VAL A 45 13.59 -8.95 19.87
CA VAL A 45 14.64 -8.79 20.88
C VAL A 45 15.83 -8.01 20.34
N ALA A 46 15.94 -7.86 19.03
CA ALA A 46 16.98 -7.07 18.41
C ALA A 46 16.80 -5.56 18.66
N PRO A 47 17.86 -4.80 18.94
CA PRO A 47 17.84 -3.36 18.85
C PRO A 47 17.59 -2.90 17.40
N ARG A 48 16.96 -1.72 17.26
CA ARG A 48 16.69 -1.12 15.95
C ARG A 48 18.00 -0.69 15.28
N ALA A 49 18.27 -1.20 14.08
CA ALA A 49 19.39 -0.74 13.27
C ALA A 49 19.11 0.66 12.67
N PRO A 50 20.16 1.44 12.32
CA PRO A 50 19.99 2.69 11.60
C PRO A 50 19.22 2.51 10.28
N ARG A 51 18.36 3.47 9.95
CA ARG A 51 17.58 3.50 8.70
C ARG A 51 18.19 4.47 7.71
N LEU A 52 18.23 4.10 6.43
CA LEU A 52 18.68 4.97 5.33
C LEU A 52 17.60 5.98 4.94
N VAL A 53 16.33 5.66 5.18
CA VAL A 53 15.21 6.60 5.10
C VAL A 53 14.71 6.84 6.51
N ASP A 54 15.05 7.99 7.11
CA ASP A 54 14.73 8.25 8.51
C ASP A 54 13.21 8.45 8.74
N SER A 55 12.57 9.22 7.87
CA SER A 55 11.17 9.66 8.03
C SER A 55 10.32 9.40 6.77
N PRO A 56 10.08 8.14 6.38
CA PRO A 56 9.18 7.84 5.27
C PRO A 56 7.74 8.27 5.61
N VAL A 57 6.94 8.50 4.58
CA VAL A 57 5.53 8.86 4.73
C VAL A 57 4.65 7.66 4.39
N PHE A 58 3.64 7.38 5.21
CA PHE A 58 2.67 6.31 4.94
C PHE A 58 1.26 6.86 4.78
N VAL A 59 0.60 6.48 3.68
CA VAL A 59 -0.85 6.69 3.51
C VAL A 59 -1.59 5.47 4.05
N LEU A 60 -2.28 5.66 5.16
CA LEU A 60 -3.15 4.67 5.79
C LEU A 60 -4.59 4.93 5.33
N SER A 61 -5.25 3.87 4.85
CA SER A 61 -6.64 3.93 4.41
C SER A 61 -7.28 2.53 4.40
N CYS A 62 -8.60 2.46 4.34
CA CYS A 62 -9.26 1.26 3.85
C CYS A 62 -9.01 1.11 2.34
N VAL A 63 -9.13 -0.10 1.79
CA VAL A 63 -9.24 -0.28 0.34
C VAL A 63 -10.39 0.57 -0.22
N ARG A 64 -10.30 0.98 -1.49
CA ARG A 64 -11.34 1.78 -2.17
C ARG A 64 -11.62 3.16 -1.55
N SER A 65 -10.72 3.69 -0.73
CA SER A 65 -10.85 5.05 -0.14
C SER A 65 -10.27 6.18 -0.99
N GLY A 66 -10.02 5.95 -2.29
CA GLY A 66 -9.38 6.95 -3.15
C GLY A 66 -7.86 7.11 -2.94
N SER A 67 -7.21 6.20 -2.22
CA SER A 67 -5.77 6.29 -1.92
C SER A 67 -4.86 6.24 -3.15
N THR A 68 -5.31 5.65 -4.26
CA THR A 68 -4.59 5.76 -5.56
C THR A 68 -4.64 7.17 -6.13
N LEU A 69 -5.77 7.89 -5.99
CA LEU A 69 -5.86 9.30 -6.39
C LEU A 69 -4.86 10.13 -5.57
N LEU A 70 -4.90 10.02 -4.25
CA LEU A 70 -3.97 10.72 -3.38
C LEU A 70 -2.50 10.43 -3.74
N ARG A 71 -2.17 9.16 -4.00
CA ARG A 71 -0.83 8.73 -4.43
C ARG A 71 -0.38 9.42 -5.73
N VAL A 72 -1.24 9.52 -6.75
CA VAL A 72 -0.85 10.19 -8.00
C VAL A 72 -0.71 11.70 -7.82
N LEU A 73 -1.58 12.34 -7.03
CA LEU A 73 -1.45 13.77 -6.70
C LEU A 73 -0.11 14.05 -6.00
N LEU A 74 0.24 13.25 -5.00
CA LEU A 74 1.53 13.32 -4.31
C LEU A 74 2.72 13.08 -5.25
N ASN A 75 2.65 12.05 -6.10
CA ASN A 75 3.76 11.72 -7.01
C ASN A 75 4.01 12.78 -8.09
N SER A 76 3.03 13.64 -8.38
CA SER A 76 3.14 14.75 -9.33
C SER A 76 4.00 15.91 -8.82
N HIS A 77 4.17 16.03 -7.51
CA HIS A 77 4.99 17.05 -6.85
C HIS A 77 6.48 16.81 -7.10
N SER A 78 7.27 17.87 -7.30
CA SER A 78 8.71 17.76 -7.61
C SER A 78 9.53 17.06 -6.51
N SER A 79 9.29 17.37 -5.24
CA SER A 79 9.99 16.79 -4.07
C SER A 79 9.48 15.44 -3.55
N ILE A 80 8.33 14.93 -4.02
CA ILE A 80 7.67 13.74 -3.45
C ILE A 80 7.67 12.56 -4.43
N ARG A 81 8.22 11.42 -3.99
CA ARG A 81 8.18 10.14 -4.68
C ARG A 81 7.11 9.26 -4.05
N ALA A 82 5.99 9.05 -4.76
CA ALA A 82 4.94 8.12 -4.36
C ALA A 82 4.76 7.03 -5.43
N PRO A 83 5.57 5.95 -5.41
CA PRO A 83 5.49 4.86 -6.38
C PRO A 83 4.18 4.06 -6.22
N HIS A 84 4.02 3.01 -7.02
CA HIS A 84 2.95 2.03 -6.80
C HIS A 84 3.16 1.32 -5.44
N GLU A 85 2.14 0.61 -4.98
CA GLU A 85 2.16 -0.16 -3.73
C GLU A 85 3.47 -0.96 -3.57
N MET A 86 4.22 -0.71 -2.50
CA MET A 86 5.46 -1.46 -2.22
C MET A 86 5.21 -2.79 -1.53
N HIS A 87 4.01 -3.00 -0.96
CA HIS A 87 3.62 -4.26 -0.33
C HIS A 87 4.60 -4.77 0.74
N LEU A 88 5.15 -3.85 1.56
CA LEU A 88 6.15 -4.17 2.59
C LEU A 88 5.67 -5.27 3.54
N ARG A 89 4.39 -5.26 3.92
CA ARG A 89 3.77 -6.29 4.76
C ARG A 89 4.06 -7.72 4.28
N THR A 90 4.13 -7.94 2.97
CA THR A 90 4.32 -9.26 2.35
C THR A 90 5.75 -9.49 1.85
N LEU A 91 6.67 -8.56 2.13
CA LEU A 91 8.08 -8.68 1.78
C LEU A 91 8.84 -9.27 2.97
N HIS A 92 9.13 -10.57 2.90
CA HIS A 92 9.66 -11.34 4.03
C HIS A 92 11.07 -11.87 3.82
N VAL A 93 11.77 -12.15 4.93
CA VAL A 93 13.05 -12.86 4.96
C VAL A 93 12.81 -14.29 5.46
N HIS A 94 13.40 -15.27 4.78
CA HIS A 94 13.37 -16.67 5.21
C HIS A 94 14.78 -17.14 5.57
N LEU A 95 14.99 -17.46 6.86
CA LEU A 95 16.22 -18.06 7.36
C LEU A 95 16.08 -19.59 7.26
N SER A 96 16.73 -20.18 6.26
CA SER A 96 16.49 -21.57 5.87
C SER A 96 17.06 -22.64 6.79
N ARG A 97 17.88 -22.25 7.77
CA ARG A 97 18.57 -23.13 8.72
C ARG A 97 18.58 -22.50 10.11
N ASP A 98 18.44 -23.32 11.15
CA ASP A 98 18.37 -22.85 12.53
C ASP A 98 19.65 -22.11 12.97
N PHE A 99 20.83 -22.62 12.58
CA PHE A 99 22.10 -21.97 12.89
C PHE A 99 22.21 -20.55 12.29
N THR A 100 21.49 -20.26 11.19
CA THR A 100 21.45 -18.91 10.63
C THR A 100 20.67 -17.99 11.55
N ALA A 101 19.53 -18.44 12.10
CA ALA A 101 18.75 -17.64 13.05
C ALA A 101 19.55 -17.36 14.32
N ASP A 102 20.31 -18.34 14.83
CA ASP A 102 21.20 -18.14 15.97
C ASP A 102 22.33 -17.16 15.67
N ALA A 103 23.00 -17.29 14.52
CA ALA A 103 24.04 -16.37 14.09
C ALA A 103 23.51 -14.94 13.92
N MET A 104 22.32 -14.76 13.35
CA MET A 104 21.71 -13.44 13.17
C MET A 104 21.25 -12.83 14.50
N ARG A 105 20.71 -13.62 15.43
CA ARG A 105 20.44 -13.17 16.81
C ARG A 105 21.71 -12.71 17.52
N ALA A 106 22.82 -13.43 17.36
CA ALA A 106 24.12 -13.03 17.91
C ALA A 106 24.67 -11.74 17.31
N LEU A 107 24.21 -11.35 16.11
CA LEU A 107 24.50 -10.07 15.46
C LEU A 107 23.44 -8.99 15.78
N GLU A 108 22.50 -9.25 16.69
CA GLU A 108 21.42 -8.31 17.00
C GLU A 108 20.53 -8.00 15.78
N LEU A 109 20.36 -8.97 14.87
CA LEU A 109 19.56 -8.87 13.65
C LEU A 109 18.54 -10.01 13.59
N ASP A 110 17.57 -10.02 14.49
CA ASP A 110 16.49 -11.01 14.42
C ASP A 110 15.71 -10.93 13.09
N LYS A 111 14.84 -11.91 12.84
CA LYS A 111 14.09 -11.99 11.58
C LYS A 111 13.32 -10.69 11.29
N GLU A 112 12.71 -10.06 12.30
CA GLU A 112 11.92 -8.86 12.11
C GLU A 112 12.82 -7.66 11.77
N GLU A 113 13.97 -7.53 12.43
CA GLU A 113 14.95 -6.46 12.14
C GLU A 113 15.60 -6.63 10.75
N LEU A 114 15.83 -7.87 10.31
CA LEU A 114 16.27 -8.17 8.94
C LEU A 114 15.21 -7.76 7.90
N GLU A 115 13.94 -8.05 8.17
CA GLU A 115 12.83 -7.60 7.31
C GLU A 115 12.74 -6.06 7.27
N HIS A 116 12.90 -5.38 8.41
CA HIS A 116 12.92 -3.92 8.47
C HIS A 116 14.08 -3.32 7.67
N THR A 117 15.28 -3.92 7.77
CA THR A 117 16.44 -3.53 6.97
C THR A 117 16.18 -3.70 5.46
N LEU A 118 15.52 -4.79 5.08
CA LEU A 118 15.10 -5.01 3.69
C LEU A 118 14.08 -3.95 3.23
N TRP A 119 13.07 -3.65 4.04
CA TRP A 119 12.04 -2.66 3.72
C TRP A 119 12.65 -1.25 3.55
N ASP A 120 13.52 -0.85 4.48
CA ASP A 120 14.28 0.40 4.42
C ASP A 120 15.15 0.48 3.17
N ARG A 121 15.85 -0.60 2.84
CA ARG A 121 16.67 -0.62 1.63
C ARG A 121 15.83 -0.47 0.36
N VAL A 122 14.66 -1.08 0.28
CA VAL A 122 13.73 -0.93 -0.86
C VAL A 122 13.27 0.52 -0.99
N MET A 123 12.83 1.14 0.11
CA MET A 123 12.42 2.55 0.12
C MET A 123 13.57 3.48 -0.28
N HIS A 124 14.76 3.28 0.29
CA HIS A 124 15.94 4.07 -0.03
C HIS A 124 16.30 3.98 -1.51
N LEU A 125 16.28 2.78 -2.10
CA LEU A 125 16.58 2.60 -3.52
C LEU A 125 15.57 3.34 -4.41
N GLU A 126 14.28 3.31 -4.08
CA GLU A 126 13.27 4.07 -4.83
C GLU A 126 13.42 5.58 -4.67
N LEU A 127 13.70 6.05 -3.46
CA LEU A 127 13.93 7.47 -3.20
C LEU A 127 15.17 7.97 -3.96
N ALA A 128 16.30 7.27 -3.83
CA ALA A 128 17.55 7.62 -4.49
C ALA A 128 17.43 7.65 -6.02
N ARG A 129 16.76 6.65 -6.62
CA ARG A 129 16.52 6.60 -8.08
C ARG A 129 15.62 7.73 -8.57
N SER A 130 14.71 8.20 -7.73
CA SER A 130 13.79 9.27 -8.11
C SER A 130 14.44 10.65 -8.11
N GLY A 131 15.56 10.83 -7.40
CA GLY A 131 16.18 12.14 -7.16
C GLY A 131 15.34 13.09 -6.29
N LYS A 132 14.26 12.59 -5.67
CA LYS A 132 13.35 13.36 -4.82
C LYS A 132 13.74 13.23 -3.35
N GLN A 133 13.09 14.01 -2.49
CA GLN A 133 13.46 14.15 -1.08
C GLN A 133 12.57 13.34 -0.13
N ILE A 134 11.29 13.20 -0.47
CA ILE A 134 10.32 12.50 0.38
C ILE A 134 9.83 11.26 -0.34
N ILE A 135 9.85 10.11 0.34
CA ILE A 135 9.18 8.90 -0.14
C ILE A 135 7.85 8.69 0.57
N VAL A 136 6.82 8.37 -0.19
CA VAL A 136 5.48 8.03 0.30
C VAL A 136 5.17 6.60 -0.13
N ASP A 137 4.91 5.70 0.81
CA ASP A 137 4.28 4.42 0.52
C ASP A 137 2.77 4.51 0.74
N LYS A 138 2.03 4.24 -0.33
CA LYS A 138 0.59 4.05 -0.28
C LYS A 138 0.31 2.60 -0.61
N THR A 139 0.00 1.83 0.42
CA THR A 139 -0.41 0.43 0.33
C THR A 139 -1.53 0.22 1.34
N PRO A 140 -2.82 0.06 0.95
CA PRO A 140 -3.91 0.01 1.93
C PRO A 140 -3.72 -1.03 3.05
N PRO A 141 -3.21 -2.25 2.78
CA PRO A 141 -2.86 -3.21 3.83
C PRO A 141 -1.85 -2.75 4.89
N ASN A 142 -1.12 -1.65 4.68
CA ASN A 142 -0.26 -1.05 5.70
C ASN A 142 -1.04 -0.57 6.92
N THR A 143 -2.31 -0.18 6.75
CA THR A 143 -3.22 0.13 7.84
C THR A 143 -3.29 -1.00 8.87
N LEU A 144 -3.20 -2.25 8.43
CA LEU A 144 -3.30 -3.42 9.31
C LEU A 144 -1.99 -3.74 10.05
N ILE A 145 -0.88 -3.11 9.67
CA ILE A 145 0.45 -3.31 10.28
C ILE A 145 1.10 -1.99 10.72
N TRP A 146 0.31 -0.93 10.90
CA TRP A 146 0.82 0.39 11.28
C TRP A 146 1.73 0.36 12.53
N PRO A 147 1.50 -0.48 13.58
CA PRO A 147 2.40 -0.52 14.74
C PRO A 147 3.79 -1.02 14.37
N ARG A 148 3.87 -1.99 13.45
CA ARG A 148 5.15 -2.54 12.96
C ARG A 148 5.87 -1.54 12.07
N LEU A 149 5.15 -0.76 11.25
CA LEU A 149 5.73 0.34 10.49
C LEU A 149 6.30 1.41 11.41
N HIS A 150 5.56 1.79 12.46
CA HIS A 150 6.01 2.76 13.45
C HIS A 150 7.24 2.27 14.23
N ARG A 151 7.31 0.98 14.57
CA ARG A 151 8.52 0.38 15.15
C ARG A 151 9.73 0.47 14.21
N CYS A 152 9.52 0.16 12.92
CA CYS A 152 10.57 0.20 11.91
C CYS A 152 11.10 1.61 11.67
N TRP A 153 10.21 2.61 11.63
CA TRP A 153 10.53 4.03 11.47
C TRP A 153 9.74 4.89 12.46
N PRO A 154 10.30 5.17 13.66
CA PRO A 154 9.58 5.98 14.65
C PRO A 154 9.37 7.43 14.26
N ASN A 155 10.21 7.95 13.36
CA ASN A 155 10.10 9.30 12.79
C ASN A 155 9.24 9.32 11.51
N ALA A 156 8.57 8.21 11.15
CA ALA A 156 7.67 8.19 10.01
C ALA A 156 6.51 9.16 10.20
N ARG A 157 6.08 9.77 9.11
CA ARG A 157 4.89 10.63 9.07
C ARG A 157 3.72 9.86 8.50
N TYR A 158 2.52 10.13 9.02
CA TYR A 158 1.32 9.40 8.62
C TYR A 158 0.27 10.32 8.02
N ILE A 159 -0.38 9.84 6.96
CA ILE A 159 -1.56 10.45 6.36
C ILE A 159 -2.69 9.44 6.51
N VAL A 160 -3.77 9.83 7.17
CA VAL A 160 -4.98 9.01 7.33
C VAL A 160 -6.01 9.50 6.33
N LEU A 161 -6.30 8.68 5.32
CA LEU A 161 -7.33 8.95 4.32
C LEU A 161 -8.60 8.18 4.66
N LEU A 162 -9.59 8.92 5.14
CA LEU A 162 -10.91 8.42 5.48
C LEU A 162 -11.82 8.47 4.25
N ARG A 163 -12.81 7.57 4.21
CA ARG A 163 -13.94 7.61 3.28
C ARG A 163 -15.15 7.03 3.99
N HIS A 164 -16.35 7.48 3.65
CA HIS A 164 -17.57 6.92 4.23
C HIS A 164 -17.61 5.38 4.11
N PRO A 165 -17.75 4.61 5.21
CA PRO A 165 -17.73 3.15 5.18
C PRO A 165 -18.74 2.54 4.19
N GLY A 166 -19.96 3.07 4.13
CA GLY A 166 -20.97 2.66 3.15
C GLY A 166 -20.55 2.83 1.68
N ALA A 167 -19.83 3.92 1.35
CA ALA A 167 -19.30 4.13 0.01
C ALA A 167 -18.16 3.15 -0.33
N VAL A 168 -17.39 2.73 0.69
CA VAL A 168 -16.36 1.69 0.54
C VAL A 168 -17.01 0.33 0.29
N VAL A 169 -18.01 -0.06 1.10
CA VAL A 169 -18.78 -1.29 0.93
C VAL A 169 -19.39 -1.35 -0.47
N ALA A 170 -20.12 -0.31 -0.89
CA ALA A 170 -20.72 -0.23 -2.22
C ALA A 170 -19.66 -0.38 -3.33
N SER A 171 -18.52 0.31 -3.20
CA SER A 171 -17.44 0.18 -4.20
C SER A 171 -16.81 -1.21 -4.25
N LEU A 172 -16.77 -1.96 -3.15
CA LEU A 172 -16.27 -3.33 -3.13
C LEU A 172 -17.28 -4.29 -3.76
N THR A 173 -18.56 -4.12 -3.44
CA THR A 173 -19.67 -4.89 -4.02
C THR A 173 -19.69 -4.77 -5.54
N ASP A 174 -19.62 -3.54 -6.08
CA ASP A 174 -19.63 -3.28 -7.53
C ASP A 174 -18.44 -3.91 -8.28
N ARG A 175 -17.32 -4.14 -7.58
CA ARG A 175 -16.05 -4.56 -8.20
C ARG A 175 -15.85 -6.07 -8.20
N ARG A 176 -16.47 -6.79 -7.28
CA ARG A 176 -16.30 -8.26 -7.15
C ARG A 176 -17.26 -8.97 -8.09
N THR A 177 -16.76 -10.03 -8.73
CA THR A 177 -17.57 -10.86 -9.65
C THR A 177 -18.69 -11.61 -8.92
N ASP A 178 -18.44 -12.00 -7.67
CA ASP A 178 -19.39 -12.69 -6.78
C ASP A 178 -19.26 -12.07 -5.37
N PRO A 179 -19.95 -10.95 -5.10
CA PRO A 179 -19.78 -10.23 -3.85
C PRO A 179 -20.52 -10.92 -2.71
N ASP A 180 -19.77 -11.41 -1.72
CA ASP A 180 -20.31 -11.78 -0.41
C ASP A 180 -20.45 -10.52 0.48
N PRO A 181 -21.67 -10.06 0.79
CA PRO A 181 -21.87 -8.84 1.58
C PRO A 181 -21.32 -8.95 3.00
N GLU A 182 -21.37 -10.13 3.62
CA GLU A 182 -20.85 -10.33 4.98
C GLU A 182 -19.33 -10.24 5.00
N GLN A 183 -18.66 -10.92 4.06
CA GLN A 183 -17.21 -10.85 3.92
C GLN A 183 -16.73 -9.42 3.61
N ILE A 184 -17.44 -8.69 2.73
CA ILE A 184 -17.10 -7.31 2.40
C ILE A 184 -17.22 -6.41 3.64
N ARG A 185 -18.31 -6.51 4.40
CA ARG A 185 -18.51 -5.70 5.61
C ARG A 185 -17.48 -6.02 6.68
N ALA A 186 -17.14 -7.30 6.86
CA ALA A 186 -16.09 -7.73 7.78
C ALA A 186 -14.71 -7.16 7.39
N GLU A 187 -14.37 -7.17 6.10
CA GLU A 187 -13.12 -6.57 5.61
C GLU A 187 -13.09 -5.06 5.84
N VAL A 188 -14.18 -4.34 5.52
CA VAL A 188 -14.26 -2.90 5.73
C VAL A 188 -14.16 -2.56 7.22
N LEU A 189 -14.77 -3.38 8.09
CA LEU A 189 -14.69 -3.22 9.54
C LEU A 189 -13.26 -3.44 10.07
N ASP A 190 -12.56 -4.49 9.63
CA ASP A 190 -11.18 -4.75 10.05
C ASP A 190 -10.26 -3.57 9.71
N TYR A 191 -10.35 -3.07 8.47
CA TYR A 191 -9.65 -1.85 8.09
C TYR A 191 -10.10 -0.63 8.90
N GLY A 192 -11.40 -0.46 9.11
CA GLY A 192 -11.96 0.71 9.80
C GLY A 192 -11.50 0.80 11.24
N VAL A 193 -11.54 -0.31 11.98
CA VAL A 193 -11.07 -0.38 13.37
C VAL A 193 -9.58 -0.06 13.45
N ARG A 194 -8.76 -0.65 12.58
CA ARG A 194 -7.30 -0.40 12.55
C ARG A 194 -6.94 1.00 12.10
N LEU A 195 -7.68 1.56 11.15
CA LEU A 195 -7.49 2.94 10.68
C LEU A 195 -7.85 3.94 11.77
N ASP A 196 -8.94 3.70 12.49
CA ASP A 196 -9.36 4.55 13.60
C ASP A 196 -8.43 4.45 14.81
N GLU A 197 -7.91 3.25 15.09
CA GLU A 197 -6.82 3.05 16.08
C GLU A 197 -5.58 3.88 15.70
N ALA A 198 -5.13 3.80 14.45
CA ALA A 198 -4.00 4.58 13.95
C ALA A 198 -4.26 6.09 14.05
N ARG A 199 -5.45 6.54 13.63
CA ARG A 199 -5.89 7.94 13.69
C ARG A 199 -5.87 8.51 15.11
N ARG A 200 -6.21 7.71 16.12
CA ARG A 200 -6.23 8.13 17.53
C ARG A 200 -4.87 8.05 18.21
N THR A 201 -3.95 7.24 17.68
CA THR A 201 -2.67 6.92 18.33
C THR A 201 -1.49 7.68 17.72
N LEU A 202 -1.49 7.88 16.41
CA LEU A 202 -0.41 8.52 15.68
C LEU A 202 -0.66 10.03 15.55
N ASP A 203 0.42 10.80 15.53
CA ASP A 203 0.37 12.17 15.00
C ASP A 203 0.28 12.09 13.47
N ALA A 204 -0.95 12.19 12.96
CA ALA A 204 -1.26 11.95 11.55
C ALA A 204 -2.07 13.11 10.96
N HIS A 205 -1.76 13.43 9.70
CA HIS A 205 -2.62 14.32 8.91
C HIS A 205 -3.87 13.57 8.45
N VAL A 206 -5.02 13.95 9.01
CA VAL A 206 -6.31 13.31 8.70
C VAL A 206 -7.03 14.10 7.62
N MET A 207 -7.50 13.39 6.59
CA MET A 207 -8.27 13.96 5.50
C MET A 207 -9.32 12.97 5.01
N THR A 208 -10.38 13.48 4.36
CA THR A 208 -11.41 12.63 3.74
C THR A 208 -11.24 12.61 2.22
N TYR A 209 -11.68 11.52 1.60
CA TYR A 209 -11.74 11.41 0.14
C TYR A 209 -12.75 12.40 -0.45
N GLU A 210 -13.83 12.64 0.28
CA GLU A 210 -14.90 13.57 -0.05
C GLU A 210 -14.34 14.99 -0.15
N ASP A 211 -13.58 15.46 0.85
CA ASP A 211 -12.91 16.77 0.83
C ASP A 211 -11.87 16.86 -0.29
N LEU A 212 -11.06 15.80 -0.47
CA LEU A 212 -10.05 15.75 -1.51
C LEU A 212 -10.64 15.91 -2.92
N THR A 213 -11.83 15.38 -3.15
CA THR A 213 -12.48 15.49 -4.47
C THR A 213 -13.33 16.74 -4.63
N ALA A 214 -13.86 17.29 -3.54
CA ALA A 214 -14.66 18.52 -3.56
C ALA A 214 -13.80 19.77 -3.66
N ASP A 215 -12.70 19.83 -2.91
CA ASP A 215 -11.74 20.94 -2.90
C ASP A 215 -10.30 20.41 -2.86
N PRO A 216 -9.79 19.91 -4.00
CA PRO A 216 -8.48 19.29 -4.07
C PRO A 216 -7.34 20.26 -3.80
N GLU A 217 -7.47 21.53 -4.17
CA GLU A 217 -6.43 22.54 -3.92
C GLU A 217 -6.26 22.79 -2.42
N ARG A 218 -7.34 23.12 -1.71
CA ARG A 218 -7.29 23.33 -0.24
C ARG A 218 -6.72 22.10 0.47
N THR A 219 -7.20 20.92 0.09
CA THR A 219 -6.80 19.67 0.74
C THR A 219 -5.34 19.33 0.48
N THR A 220 -4.84 19.53 -0.75
CA THR A 220 -3.42 19.29 -1.07
C THR A 220 -2.49 20.36 -0.51
N ARG A 221 -2.94 21.61 -0.34
CA ARG A 221 -2.19 22.65 0.38
C ARG A 221 -1.94 22.25 1.83
N GLY A 222 -3.00 21.88 2.57
CA GLY A 222 -2.86 21.41 3.95
C GLY A 222 -1.96 20.18 4.08
N LEU A 223 -1.97 19.30 3.08
CA LEU A 223 -1.06 18.16 3.02
C LEU A 223 0.39 18.57 2.77
N CYS A 224 0.64 19.51 1.87
CA CYS A 224 1.98 20.06 1.62
C CYS A 224 2.54 20.77 2.86
N ASP A 225 1.70 21.54 3.57
CA ASP A 225 2.08 22.19 4.83
C ASP A 225 2.49 21.17 5.89
N TYR A 226 1.72 20.09 6.05
CA TYR A 226 2.07 18.98 6.94
C TYR A 226 3.37 18.25 6.53
N LEU A 227 3.60 18.13 5.22
CA LEU A 227 4.80 17.48 4.68
C LEU A 227 6.01 18.41 4.63
N ASP A 228 5.87 19.67 5.04
CA ASP A 228 6.88 20.72 5.00
C ASP A 228 7.49 20.91 3.58
N VAL A 229 6.61 21.02 2.58
CA VAL A 229 6.99 21.33 1.19
C VAL A 229 6.09 22.42 0.61
N PRO A 230 6.60 23.28 -0.29
CA PRO A 230 5.77 24.25 -0.99
C PRO A 230 4.70 23.57 -1.84
N TRP A 231 3.46 24.06 -1.84
CA TRP A 231 2.43 23.51 -2.72
C TRP A 231 2.71 23.78 -4.21
N GLU A 232 2.42 22.79 -5.05
CA GLU A 232 2.57 22.88 -6.51
C GLU A 232 1.25 22.59 -7.23
N SER A 233 0.79 23.51 -8.10
CA SER A 233 -0.41 23.30 -8.92
C SER A 233 -0.34 22.08 -9.83
N ALA A 234 0.88 21.67 -10.21
CA ALA A 234 1.14 20.45 -10.98
C ALA A 234 0.61 19.18 -10.30
N MET A 235 0.39 19.20 -8.98
CA MET A 235 -0.23 18.09 -8.25
C MET A 235 -1.62 17.75 -8.79
N LEU A 236 -2.41 18.77 -9.15
CA LEU A 236 -3.79 18.60 -9.62
C LEU A 236 -3.86 18.17 -11.09
N ASP A 237 -2.78 18.39 -11.83
CA ASP A 237 -2.60 18.04 -13.25
C ASP A 237 -1.97 16.65 -13.44
N TYR A 238 -2.29 15.68 -12.57
CA TYR A 238 -1.64 14.37 -12.54
C TYR A 238 -1.72 13.59 -13.87
N GLY A 239 -2.75 13.82 -14.68
CA GLY A 239 -2.86 13.23 -16.02
C GLY A 239 -1.72 13.60 -16.98
N LYS A 240 -0.97 14.68 -16.70
CA LYS A 240 0.19 15.12 -17.48
C LYS A 240 1.52 14.55 -16.97
N LYS A 241 1.50 13.70 -15.95
CA LYS A 241 2.68 13.14 -15.28
C LYS A 241 2.74 11.62 -15.47
N ASP A 242 3.96 11.08 -15.45
CA ASP A 242 4.15 9.63 -15.44
C ASP A 242 4.05 9.07 -14.02
N HIS A 243 3.13 8.14 -13.83
CA HIS A 243 2.89 7.43 -12.57
C HIS A 243 3.15 5.92 -12.66
N GLY A 244 3.72 5.45 -13.77
CA GLY A 244 3.85 4.04 -14.10
C GLY A 244 2.53 3.41 -14.58
N THR A 245 2.51 2.08 -14.68
CA THR A 245 1.40 1.36 -15.28
C THR A 245 0.22 1.17 -14.32
N PHE A 246 -0.98 1.61 -14.72
CA PHE A 246 -2.24 1.29 -14.04
C PHE A 246 -2.77 -0.08 -14.49
N ARG A 247 -2.36 -1.15 -13.81
CA ARG A 247 -2.78 -2.53 -14.08
C ARG A 247 -3.28 -3.21 -12.80
N PRO A 248 -3.96 -4.38 -12.90
CA PRO A 248 -4.27 -5.20 -11.74
C PRO A 248 -3.07 -5.33 -10.80
N GLN A 249 -3.35 -5.36 -9.49
CA GLN A 249 -2.36 -5.40 -8.41
C GLN A 249 -1.46 -4.15 -8.26
N LEU A 250 -1.48 -3.17 -9.17
CA LEU A 250 -0.76 -1.90 -9.05
C LEU A 250 -1.73 -0.70 -8.87
N GLY A 251 -2.53 -0.76 -7.80
CA GLY A 251 -3.45 0.32 -7.43
C GLY A 251 -4.82 0.26 -8.10
N ASP A 252 -5.42 1.43 -8.28
CA ASP A 252 -6.65 1.54 -9.06
C ASP A 252 -6.29 1.56 -10.55
N TRP A 253 -7.07 0.85 -11.36
CA TRP A 253 -6.92 0.81 -12.82
C TRP A 253 -8.23 1.14 -13.54
N SER A 254 -9.19 1.70 -12.81
CA SER A 254 -10.49 2.13 -13.32
C SER A 254 -10.35 3.21 -14.41
N PRO A 255 -11.35 3.36 -15.28
CA PRO A 255 -11.43 4.51 -16.19
C PRO A 255 -11.36 5.86 -15.46
N THR A 256 -11.87 5.92 -14.21
CA THR A 256 -11.83 7.11 -13.35
C THR A 256 -10.40 7.60 -13.14
N ILE A 257 -9.50 6.75 -12.63
CA ILE A 257 -8.12 7.19 -12.37
C ILE A 257 -7.37 7.45 -13.70
N ARG A 258 -7.64 6.64 -14.74
CA ARG A 258 -7.05 6.79 -16.07
C ARG A 258 -7.49 8.05 -16.80
N SER A 259 -8.55 8.73 -16.34
CA SER A 259 -9.02 9.99 -16.94
C SER A 259 -8.01 11.13 -16.80
N GLY A 260 -7.04 11.01 -15.88
CA GLY A 260 -6.06 12.06 -15.62
C GLY A 260 -6.65 13.28 -14.92
N ARG A 261 -7.89 13.20 -14.42
CA ARG A 261 -8.64 14.28 -13.78
C ARG A 261 -9.26 13.79 -12.47
N ILE A 262 -9.29 14.68 -11.49
CA ILE A 262 -10.01 14.45 -10.24
C ILE A 262 -11.51 14.41 -10.56
N GLN A 263 -12.15 13.31 -10.16
CA GLN A 263 -13.60 13.13 -10.31
C GLN A 263 -14.25 13.30 -8.93
N PRO A 264 -15.48 13.83 -8.86
CA PRO A 264 -16.20 13.97 -7.60
C PRO A 264 -16.40 12.60 -6.93
N ALA A 265 -16.36 12.57 -5.61
CA ALA A 265 -16.69 11.37 -4.85
C ALA A 265 -18.13 10.93 -5.16
N ARG A 266 -18.31 9.62 -5.33
CA ARG A 266 -19.66 9.04 -5.30
C ARG A 266 -20.16 9.08 -3.85
N PRO A 267 -21.34 9.67 -3.58
CA PRO A 267 -21.91 9.67 -2.24
C PRO A 267 -22.16 8.24 -1.78
N ALA A 268 -22.20 8.03 -0.47
CA ALA A 268 -22.72 6.79 0.09
C ALA A 268 -24.19 6.64 -0.32
N ASP A 269 -24.59 5.43 -0.71
CA ASP A 269 -26.01 5.15 -0.94
C ASP A 269 -26.69 5.02 0.43
N PRO A 270 -27.65 5.89 0.77
CA PRO A 270 -28.36 5.85 2.05
C PRO A 270 -29.14 4.53 2.28
N LYS A 271 -29.31 3.71 1.23
CA LYS A 271 -29.95 2.39 1.33
C LYS A 271 -29.00 1.28 1.76
N VAL A 272 -27.68 1.53 1.81
CA VAL A 272 -26.71 0.52 2.26
C VAL A 272 -26.74 0.48 3.78
N GLU A 273 -27.48 -0.48 4.32
CA GLU A 273 -27.50 -0.74 5.76
C GLU A 273 -26.10 -1.19 6.22
N LEU A 274 -25.53 -0.38 7.11
CA LEU A 274 -24.23 -0.64 7.71
C LEU A 274 -24.42 -1.46 9.00
N PRO A 275 -23.50 -2.39 9.31
CA PRO A 275 -23.41 -2.97 10.64
C PRO A 275 -23.24 -1.85 11.68
N PRO A 276 -23.78 -2.00 12.90
CA PRO A 276 -23.72 -0.97 13.94
C PRO A 276 -22.30 -0.43 14.20
N GLN A 277 -21.28 -1.30 14.12
CA GLN A 277 -19.89 -0.92 14.33
C GLN A 277 -19.33 -0.02 13.20
N LEU A 278 -19.77 -0.24 11.94
CA LEU A 278 -19.39 0.65 10.83
C LEU A 278 -20.12 2.00 10.93
N ASP A 279 -21.34 2.03 11.45
CA ASP A 279 -22.04 3.27 11.75
C ASP A 279 -21.37 4.06 12.88
N GLU A 280 -20.94 3.39 13.94
CA GLU A 280 -20.19 4.04 15.02
C GLU A 280 -18.87 4.64 14.49
N LEU A 281 -18.17 3.95 13.61
CA LEU A 281 -16.98 4.48 12.95
C LEU A 281 -17.31 5.68 12.05
N ALA A 282 -18.39 5.60 11.26
CA ALA A 282 -18.82 6.70 10.41
C ALA A 282 -19.12 7.97 11.25
N LYS A 283 -19.84 7.82 12.37
CA LYS A 283 -20.09 8.91 13.35
C LYS A 283 -18.79 9.45 13.93
N ALA A 284 -17.89 8.58 14.37
CA ALA A 284 -16.61 8.97 14.94
C ALA A 284 -15.71 9.73 13.95
N TRP A 285 -15.91 9.50 12.65
CA TRP A 285 -15.22 10.20 11.56
C TRP A 285 -15.94 11.46 11.06
N GLY A 286 -17.09 11.81 11.66
CA GLY A 286 -17.85 13.00 11.34
C GLY A 286 -18.76 12.88 10.12
N TYR A 287 -19.03 11.66 9.65
CA TYR A 287 -20.01 11.46 8.59
C TYR A 287 -21.44 11.54 9.15
N PRO A 288 -22.38 12.18 8.43
CA PRO A 288 -23.78 12.18 8.82
C PRO A 288 -24.33 10.75 8.75
N ILE A 289 -25.16 10.38 9.72
CA ILE A 289 -25.95 9.16 9.69
C ILE A 289 -27.39 9.61 9.56
N ASP A 290 -27.94 9.42 8.36
CA ASP A 290 -29.37 9.58 8.10
C ASP A 290 -30.13 8.36 8.66
#